data_AF-A0A1A2ZJC2-F1
#
_entry.id   AF-A0A1A2ZJC2-F1
#
_cell.length_a   1.000
_cell.length_b   1.000
_cell.length_c   1.000
_cell.angle_alpha   90.00
_cell.angle_beta   90.00
_cell.angle_gamma   90.00
#
_symmetry.space_group_name_H-M   'P 1'
#
loop_
_entity.id
_entity.type
_entity.pdbx_description
1 polymer ?
#
loop_
_entity_poly.entity_id
_entity_poly.type
_entity_poly.pdbx_seq_one_letter_code
_entity_poly.pdbx_strand_id
1 'polypeptide(L)'
;MTRRLRPGWLVAFFALLISASTWMPWLTTAVNGGGWANAIGGTHGNLELPRGFGAGQLIVLLASTLLVAGAMVGRGLSVRAASVAALVISLLIAALTVWYYKLNVNPPVAAEYGLYVGAVGAVCAVVCSAAAVIAALASGRQGR
;
A
#
# COMPACT_ATOMS: atom_id res chain seq x y z
N MET A 1 -17.49 23.07 -14.06
CA MET A 1 -17.33 21.60 -14.29
C MET A 1 -16.68 20.95 -13.07
N THR A 2 -17.45 20.57 -12.06
CA THR A 2 -16.94 19.76 -10.95
C THR A 2 -16.98 18.28 -11.36
N ARG A 3 -15.90 17.79 -12.00
CA ARG A 3 -15.73 16.35 -12.25
C ARG A 3 -15.77 15.66 -10.89
N ARG A 4 -16.85 14.92 -10.61
CA ARG A 4 -16.93 14.07 -9.42
C ARG A 4 -15.76 13.09 -9.48
N LEU A 5 -14.78 13.26 -8.60
CA LEU A 5 -13.68 12.32 -8.45
C LEU A 5 -14.29 10.94 -8.16
N ARG A 6 -14.13 10.00 -9.09
CA ARG A 6 -14.62 8.63 -8.88
C ARG A 6 -13.74 7.99 -7.79
N PRO A 7 -14.32 7.43 -6.71
CA PRO A 7 -13.56 6.87 -5.59
C PRO A 7 -12.45 5.89 -6.00
N GLY A 8 -12.67 5.10 -7.07
CA GLY A 8 -11.67 4.16 -7.59
C GLY A 8 -10.36 4.79 -8.06
N TRP A 9 -10.39 6.01 -8.61
CA TRP A 9 -9.15 6.70 -9.01
C TRP A 9 -8.30 7.14 -7.81
N LEU A 10 -8.95 7.49 -6.69
CA LEU A 10 -8.22 7.78 -5.44
C LEU A 10 -7.54 6.52 -4.89
N VAL A 11 -8.22 5.37 -4.93
CA VAL A 11 -7.62 4.08 -4.56
C VAL A 11 -6.38 3.78 -5.42
N ALA A 12 -6.48 3.95 -6.74
CA ALA A 12 -5.36 3.72 -7.65
C ALA A 12 -4.18 4.68 -7.38
N PHE A 13 -4.48 5.95 -7.05
CA PHE A 13 -3.46 6.93 -6.69
C PHE A 13 -2.72 6.55 -5.39
N PHE A 14 -3.44 6.14 -4.34
CA PHE A 14 -2.79 5.70 -3.10
C PHE A 14 -2.02 4.39 -3.29
N ALA A 15 -2.51 3.47 -4.13
CA ALA A 15 -1.77 2.28 -4.51
C ALA A 15 -0.44 2.60 -5.20
N LEU A 16 -0.44 3.59 -6.10
CA LEU A 16 0.77 4.10 -6.74
C LEU A 16 1.73 4.72 -5.73
N LEU A 17 1.24 5.54 -4.78
CA LEU A 17 2.07 6.11 -3.72
C LEU A 17 2.71 5.04 -2.83
N ILE A 18 1.96 4.01 -2.44
CA ILE A 18 2.49 2.87 -1.68
C ILE A 18 3.58 2.19 -2.51
N SER A 19 3.32 1.88 -3.78
CA SER A 19 4.31 1.26 -4.66
C SER A 19 5.58 2.10 -4.77
N ALA A 20 5.47 3.41 -5.03
CA ALA A 20 6.63 4.32 -5.08
C ALA A 20 7.40 4.33 -3.75
N SER A 21 6.72 4.33 -2.61
CA SER A 21 7.36 4.31 -1.30
C SER A 21 8.21 3.08 -1.06
N THR A 22 7.89 1.92 -1.67
CA THR A 22 8.64 0.68 -1.46
C THR A 22 10.05 0.67 -2.06
N TRP A 23 10.34 1.63 -2.95
CA TRP A 23 11.67 1.86 -3.51
C TRP A 23 12.52 2.77 -2.63
N MET A 24 11.89 3.57 -1.78
CA MET A 24 12.55 4.45 -0.83
C MET A 24 13.07 3.67 0.38
N PRO A 25 14.08 4.17 1.11
CA PRO A 25 14.49 3.65 2.41
C PRO A 25 13.30 3.52 3.37
N TRP A 26 13.05 2.29 3.81
CA TRP A 26 12.08 1.95 4.86
C TRP A 26 12.76 1.75 6.21
N LEU A 27 14.02 1.32 6.17
CA LEU A 27 14.83 1.03 7.34
C LEU A 27 16.18 1.71 7.21
N THR A 28 16.71 2.18 8.33
CA THR A 28 18.07 2.71 8.47
C THR A 28 18.76 2.10 9.69
N THR A 29 20.08 2.08 9.67
CA THR A 29 20.92 1.84 10.85
C THR A 29 22.08 2.81 10.85
N ALA A 30 22.52 3.23 12.03
CA ALA A 30 23.72 4.06 12.23
C ALA A 30 24.94 3.24 12.69
N VAL A 31 24.77 1.94 12.93
CA VAL A 31 25.82 1.08 13.50
C VAL A 31 26.75 0.56 12.40
N ASN A 32 28.05 0.44 12.73
CA ASN A 32 29.09 -0.16 11.86
C ASN A 32 29.16 0.46 10.44
N GLY A 33 29.19 1.79 10.35
CA GLY A 33 29.23 2.52 9.06
C GLY A 33 27.85 2.83 8.48
N GLY A 34 26.78 2.40 9.16
CA GLY A 34 25.40 2.68 8.80
C GLY A 34 24.91 1.88 7.60
N GLY A 35 23.68 2.14 7.20
CA GLY A 35 23.06 1.47 6.06
C GLY A 35 21.58 1.74 5.97
N TRP A 36 21.01 1.44 4.83
CA TRP A 36 19.58 1.54 4.61
C TRP A 36 19.08 0.36 3.80
N ALA A 37 17.78 0.09 3.94
CA ALA A 37 17.11 -0.86 3.10
C ALA A 37 15.70 -0.41 2.75
N ASN A 38 15.26 -0.79 1.56
CA ASN A 38 13.90 -0.56 1.09
C ASN A 38 13.06 -1.84 1.16
N ALA A 39 11.75 -1.70 0.94
CA ALA A 39 10.83 -2.82 1.02
C ALA A 39 10.97 -3.81 -0.15
N ILE A 40 11.43 -3.37 -1.33
CA ILE A 40 11.60 -4.25 -2.49
C ILE A 40 12.79 -5.22 -2.34
N GLY A 41 13.72 -4.94 -1.43
CA GLY A 41 14.86 -5.79 -1.10
C GLY A 41 16.22 -5.22 -1.51
N GLY A 42 16.26 -3.96 -1.95
CA GLY A 42 17.50 -3.20 -2.10
C GLY A 42 18.08 -2.83 -0.74
N THR A 43 19.37 -3.09 -0.57
CA THR A 43 20.13 -2.83 0.65
C THR A 43 21.40 -2.04 0.32
N HIS A 44 21.85 -1.25 1.28
CA HIS A 44 23.12 -0.52 1.20
C HIS A 44 23.78 -0.46 2.57
N GLY A 45 25.11 -0.55 2.59
CA GLY A 45 25.89 -0.55 3.83
C GLY A 45 25.71 -1.85 4.61
N ASN A 46 25.68 -1.75 5.93
CA ASN A 46 25.72 -2.91 6.83
C ASN A 46 24.33 -3.44 7.23
N LEU A 47 23.29 -3.04 6.51
CA LEU A 47 21.91 -3.49 6.73
C LEU A 47 21.53 -4.52 5.67
N GLU A 48 21.58 -5.81 6.04
CA GLU A 48 21.14 -6.90 5.16
C GLU A 48 19.76 -7.42 5.58
N LEU A 49 18.83 -7.50 4.62
CA LEU A 49 17.58 -8.23 4.82
C LEU A 49 17.76 -9.71 4.55
N PRO A 50 16.98 -10.59 5.21
CA PRO A 50 16.94 -12.01 4.90
C PRO A 50 16.70 -12.25 3.42
N ARG A 51 17.48 -13.17 2.82
CA ARG A 51 17.34 -13.52 1.41
C ARG A 51 16.02 -14.26 1.18
N GLY A 52 15.29 -13.88 0.14
CA GLY A 52 14.06 -14.55 -0.30
C GLY A 52 12.87 -13.60 -0.44
N PHE A 53 11.68 -14.18 -0.60
CA PHE A 53 10.43 -13.43 -0.74
C PHE A 53 9.93 -12.92 0.61
N GLY A 54 10.02 -11.60 0.84
CA GLY A 54 9.67 -10.96 2.11
C GLY A 54 8.33 -10.24 2.11
N ALA A 55 7.91 -9.78 3.30
CA ALA A 55 6.70 -8.97 3.47
C ALA A 55 6.73 -7.67 2.64
N GLY A 56 7.91 -7.04 2.49
CA GLY A 56 8.06 -5.85 1.66
C GLY A 56 7.75 -6.10 0.18
N GLN A 57 8.24 -7.21 -0.39
CA GLN A 57 7.95 -7.59 -1.78
C GLN A 57 6.49 -7.99 -1.98
N LEU A 58 5.88 -8.65 -0.99
CA LEU A 58 4.44 -8.91 -1.00
C LEU A 58 3.63 -7.61 -1.01
N ILE A 59 4.05 -6.58 -0.27
CA ILE A 59 3.43 -5.25 -0.31
C ILE A 59 3.51 -4.65 -1.71
N VAL A 60 4.66 -4.76 -2.42
CA VAL A 60 4.79 -4.28 -3.81
C VAL A 60 3.79 -4.96 -4.74
N LEU A 61 3.67 -6.28 -4.63
CA LEU A 61 2.77 -7.08 -5.47
C LEU A 61 1.29 -6.74 -5.19
N LEU A 62 0.93 -6.62 -3.91
CA LEU A 62 -0.40 -6.21 -3.49
C LEU A 62 -0.71 -4.77 -3.91
N ALA A 63 0.24 -3.84 -3.81
CA ALA A 63 0.06 -2.46 -4.26
C ALA A 63 -0.18 -2.39 -5.79
N SER A 64 0.53 -3.20 -6.57
CA SER A 64 0.32 -3.31 -8.02
C SER A 64 -1.07 -3.85 -8.35
N THR A 65 -1.53 -4.85 -7.58
CA THR A 65 -2.88 -5.43 -7.75
C THR A 65 -3.96 -4.44 -7.32
N LEU A 66 -3.72 -3.69 -6.24
CA LEU A 66 -4.62 -2.63 -5.77
C LEU A 66 -4.75 -1.50 -6.79
N LEU A 67 -3.67 -1.15 -7.47
CA LEU A 67 -3.68 -0.14 -8.53
C LEU A 67 -4.62 -0.58 -9.66
N VAL A 68 -4.50 -1.83 -10.11
CA VAL A 68 -5.38 -2.40 -11.15
C VAL A 68 -6.82 -2.45 -10.66
N ALA A 69 -7.08 -2.92 -9.44
CA ALA A 69 -8.43 -2.97 -8.86
C ALA A 69 -9.06 -1.57 -8.75
N GLY A 70 -8.30 -0.58 -8.28
CA GLY A 70 -8.72 0.82 -8.21
C GLY A 70 -9.04 1.39 -9.60
N ALA A 71 -8.21 1.10 -10.61
CA ALA A 71 -8.48 1.49 -11.99
C ALA A 71 -9.75 0.83 -12.53
N MET A 72 -9.99 -0.45 -12.26
CA MET A 72 -11.23 -1.14 -12.64
C MET A 72 -12.47 -0.48 -12.04
N VAL A 73 -12.43 -0.15 -10.74
CA VAL A 73 -13.51 0.61 -10.07
C VAL A 73 -13.69 1.99 -10.71
N GLY A 74 -12.59 2.71 -11.00
CA GLY A 74 -12.62 4.02 -11.64
C GLY A 74 -13.20 4.00 -13.06
N ARG A 75 -12.97 2.90 -13.79
CA ARG A 75 -13.48 2.66 -15.14
C ARG A 75 -14.92 2.10 -15.16
N GLY A 76 -15.44 1.64 -14.04
CA GLY A 76 -16.80 1.07 -13.95
C GLY A 76 -16.86 -0.42 -14.31
N LEU A 77 -15.72 -1.12 -14.34
CA LEU A 77 -15.64 -2.54 -14.68
C LEU A 77 -15.79 -3.37 -13.41
N SER A 78 -16.81 -4.25 -13.37
CA SER A 78 -17.09 -5.15 -12.24
C SER A 78 -17.04 -4.44 -10.88
N VAL A 79 -17.73 -3.30 -10.76
CA VAL A 79 -17.55 -2.34 -9.65
C VAL A 79 -17.71 -2.99 -8.28
N ARG A 80 -18.67 -3.90 -8.08
CA ARG A 80 -18.85 -4.59 -6.79
C ARG A 80 -17.66 -5.47 -6.44
N ALA A 81 -17.27 -6.40 -7.32
CA ALA A 81 -16.17 -7.33 -7.05
C ALA A 81 -14.84 -6.58 -6.92
N ALA A 82 -14.60 -5.61 -7.79
CA ALA A 82 -13.38 -4.79 -7.76
C ALA A 82 -13.29 -3.92 -6.49
N SER A 83 -14.41 -3.40 -5.98
CA SER A 83 -14.41 -2.62 -4.72
C SER A 83 -14.14 -3.51 -3.50
N VAL A 84 -14.72 -4.71 -3.46
CA VAL A 84 -14.46 -5.68 -2.39
C VAL A 84 -13.00 -6.14 -2.43
N ALA A 85 -12.48 -6.48 -3.61
CA ALA A 85 -11.07 -6.85 -3.78
C ALA A 85 -10.13 -5.71 -3.35
N ALA A 86 -10.40 -4.46 -3.77
CA ALA A 86 -9.62 -3.30 -3.37
C ALA A 86 -9.59 -3.12 -1.83
N LEU A 87 -10.74 -3.27 -1.16
CA LEU A 87 -10.81 -3.19 0.29
C LEU A 87 -9.98 -4.29 0.96
N VAL A 88 -10.14 -5.55 0.55
CA VAL A 88 -9.37 -6.68 1.10
C VAL A 88 -7.87 -6.47 0.91
N ILE A 89 -7.43 -6.09 -0.30
CA ILE A 89 -6.02 -5.84 -0.59
C ILE A 89 -5.48 -4.68 0.24
N SER A 90 -6.23 -3.58 0.39
CA SER A 90 -5.80 -2.43 1.20
C SER A 90 -5.60 -2.80 2.68
N LEU A 91 -6.47 -3.64 3.24
CA LEU A 91 -6.33 -4.15 4.60
C LEU A 91 -5.12 -5.07 4.76
N LEU A 92 -4.87 -5.94 3.78
CA LEU A 92 -3.68 -6.80 3.77
C LEU A 92 -2.39 -5.98 3.73
N ILE A 93 -2.33 -4.94 2.90
CA ILE A 93 -1.18 -4.03 2.85
C ILE A 93 -0.96 -3.34 4.19
N ALA A 94 -2.02 -2.82 4.83
CA ALA A 94 -1.92 -2.17 6.14
C ALA A 94 -1.41 -3.15 7.21
N ALA A 95 -1.98 -4.36 7.26
CA ALA A 95 -1.56 -5.40 8.20
C ALA A 95 -0.09 -5.81 7.99
N LEU A 96 0.33 -6.02 6.74
CA LEU A 96 1.71 -6.34 6.39
C LEU A 96 2.67 -5.20 6.73
N THR A 97 2.25 -3.95 6.58
CA THR A 97 3.08 -2.79 6.95
C THR A 97 3.32 -2.74 8.46
N VAL A 98 2.28 -2.98 9.26
CA VAL A 98 2.41 -3.08 10.73
C VAL A 98 3.27 -4.26 11.14
N TRP A 99 3.09 -5.41 10.48
CA TRP A 99 3.89 -6.61 10.73
C TRP A 99 5.37 -6.39 10.37
N TYR A 100 5.63 -5.77 9.21
CA TYR A 100 6.96 -5.40 8.77
C TYR A 100 7.63 -4.45 9.77
N TYR A 101 6.91 -3.44 10.26
CA TYR A 101 7.40 -2.53 11.29
C TYR A 101 7.82 -3.30 12.55
N LYS A 102 6.96 -4.16 13.08
CA LYS A 102 7.26 -4.93 14.30
C LYS A 102 8.47 -5.85 14.17
N LEU A 103 8.64 -6.49 13.01
CA LEU A 103 9.76 -7.41 12.79
C LEU A 103 11.08 -6.68 12.59
N ASN A 104 11.09 -5.56 11.88
CA ASN A 104 12.34 -4.94 11.42
C ASN A 104 12.75 -3.71 12.23
N VAL A 105 11.83 -3.02 12.89
CA VAL A 105 12.13 -1.81 13.67
C VAL A 105 12.39 -2.20 15.12
N ASN A 106 13.65 -2.52 15.40
CA ASN A 106 14.17 -2.79 16.73
C ASN A 106 15.57 -2.20 16.84
N PRO A 107 15.94 -1.50 17.93
CA PRO A 107 17.28 -0.93 18.08
C PRO A 107 18.35 -1.98 17.79
N PRO A 108 19.32 -1.71 16.89
CA PRO A 108 19.72 -0.40 16.35
C PRO A 108 19.03 0.05 15.04
N VAL A 109 18.05 -0.69 14.51
CA VAL A 109 17.37 -0.39 13.24
C VAL A 109 16.16 0.52 13.48
N ALA A 110 16.09 1.63 12.75
CA ALA A 110 15.01 2.62 12.82
C ALA A 110 14.19 2.66 11.52
N ALA A 111 12.93 3.09 11.63
CA ALA A 111 12.07 3.35 10.48
C ALA A 111 12.48 4.64 9.76
N GLU A 112 12.41 4.62 8.44
CA GLU A 112 12.71 5.76 7.57
C GLU A 112 11.46 6.29 6.84
N TYR A 113 11.63 7.42 6.16
CA TYR A 113 10.57 8.14 5.45
C TYR A 113 9.71 7.27 4.52
N GLY A 114 10.30 6.29 3.83
CA GLY A 114 9.58 5.40 2.92
C GLY A 114 8.51 4.57 3.67
N LEU A 115 8.80 4.14 4.90
CA LEU A 115 7.86 3.37 5.71
C LEU A 115 6.70 4.24 6.19
N TYR A 116 6.96 5.50 6.54
CA TYR A 116 5.90 6.45 6.89
C TYR A 116 4.98 6.78 5.71
N VAL A 117 5.56 7.03 4.53
CA VAL A 117 4.77 7.28 3.30
C VAL A 117 3.94 6.05 2.93
N GLY A 118 4.52 4.85 3.01
CA GLY A 118 3.82 3.59 2.78
C GLY A 118 2.66 3.37 3.75
N ALA A 119 2.89 3.61 5.06
CA ALA A 119 1.87 3.45 6.09
C ALA A 119 0.70 4.44 5.92
N VAL A 120 0.99 5.73 5.69
CA VAL A 120 -0.05 6.73 5.43
C VAL A 120 -0.81 6.40 4.15
N GLY A 121 -0.10 6.03 3.09
CA GLY A 121 -0.71 5.58 1.84
C GLY A 121 -1.66 4.40 2.02
N ALA A 122 -1.28 3.40 2.82
CA ALA A 122 -2.11 2.24 3.12
C ALA A 122 -3.40 2.62 3.86
N VAL A 123 -3.31 3.50 4.87
CA VAL A 123 -4.49 3.99 5.61
C VAL A 123 -5.44 4.75 4.67
N CYS A 124 -4.92 5.66 3.85
CA CYS A 124 -5.72 6.39 2.88
C CYS A 124 -6.36 5.45 1.84
N ALA A 125 -5.66 4.41 1.40
CA ALA A 125 -6.20 3.40 0.50
C ALA A 125 -7.36 2.61 1.12
N VAL A 126 -7.28 2.26 2.41
CA VAL A 126 -8.37 1.60 3.14
C VAL A 126 -9.60 2.51 3.19
N VAL A 127 -9.43 3.77 3.59
CA VAL A 127 -10.53 4.74 3.67
C VAL A 127 -11.19 4.94 2.29
N CYS A 128 -10.38 5.10 1.23
CA CYS A 128 -10.91 5.27 -0.12
C CYS A 128 -11.62 4.01 -0.64
N SER A 129 -11.10 2.83 -0.32
CA SER A 129 -11.70 1.56 -0.73
C SER A 129 -13.02 1.32 0.00
N ALA A 130 -13.11 1.65 1.29
CA ALA A 130 -14.35 1.60 2.05
C ALA A 130 -15.40 2.55 1.44
N ALA A 131 -15.02 3.78 1.11
CA ALA A 131 -15.90 4.72 0.42
C ALA A 131 -16.37 4.20 -0.95
N ALA A 132 -15.49 3.54 -1.71
CA ALA A 132 -15.84 2.92 -2.99
C ALA A 132 -16.87 1.79 -2.83
N VAL A 133 -16.71 0.92 -1.83
CA VAL A 133 -17.68 -0.14 -1.51
C VAL A 133 -19.05 0.46 -1.14
N ILE A 134 -19.07 1.47 -0.26
CA ILE A 134 -20.31 2.15 0.14
C ILE A 134 -21.01 2.76 -1.07
N ALA A 135 -20.28 3.45 -1.95
CA ALA A 135 -20.82 4.04 -3.17
C ALA A 135 -21.38 2.98 -4.14
N ALA A 136 -20.69 1.84 -4.30
CA ALA A 136 -21.12 0.73 -5.13
C ALA A 136 -22.40 0.03 -4.59
N LEU A 137 -22.54 -0.05 -3.27
CA LEU A 137 -23.72 -0.61 -2.62
C LEU A 137 -24.92 0.34 -2.72
N ALA A 138 -24.71 1.64 -2.50
CA ALA A 138 -25.74 2.66 -2.58
C ALA A 138 -26.35 2.76 -3.99
N SER A 139 -25.51 2.78 -5.02
CA SER A 139 -25.96 2.81 -6.43
C SER A 139 -26.71 1.53 -6.84
N GLY A 140 -26.33 0.36 -6.31
CA GLY A 140 -27.06 -0.88 -6.54
C GLY A 140 -28.41 -1.00 -5.82
N ARG A 141 -28.68 -0.15 -4.81
CA ARG A 141 -30.00 -0.08 -4.13
C ARG A 141 -30.99 0.83 -4.85
N GLN A 142 -30.51 1.77 -5.66
CA GLN A 142 -31.35 2.78 -6.32
C GLN A 142 -31.88 2.32 -7.69
N GLY A 143 -31.34 1.22 -8.24
CA GLY A 143 -31.80 0.57 -9.47
C GLY A 143 -32.64 -0.70 -9.25
N ARG A 144 -33.18 -0.89 -8.05
CA ARG A 144 -34.21 -1.88 -7.72
C ARG A 144 -35.49 -1.13 -7.37
#